data_AF-A0A952H8V4-F1
#
_entry.id   AF-A0A952H8V4-F1
#
_cell.length_a   1.000
_cell.length_b   1.000
_cell.length_c   1.000
_cell.angle_alpha   90.00
_cell.angle_beta   90.00
_cell.angle_gamma   90.00
#
_symmetry.space_group_name_H-M   'P 1'
#
loop_
_entity.id
_entity.type
_entity.pdbx_description
1 polymer ?
#
loop_
_entity_poly.entity_id
_entity_poly.type
_entity_poly.pdbx_seq_one_letter_code
_entity_poly.pdbx_strand_id
1 'polypeptide(L)'
;MPSQRVRIRLPKPSRKPIVPIQHRVGVTLAVIGLVCGFSIVPTDEALASSLLVAPSTTLAPGQGGEPGTGTPAPDQQLLVDATIAAPVVNRDNLAATDGLQTLARVGTNEAWAKLVLMFGGWPQTDANVTVMLRWMRQ
;
A
#
# COMPACT_ATOMS: atom_id res chain seq x y z
N MET A 1 -12.88 57.68 49.87
CA MET A 1 -12.12 56.89 48.86
C MET A 1 -12.07 55.43 49.30
N PRO A 2 -12.81 54.49 48.68
CA PRO A 2 -12.62 53.07 48.98
C PRO A 2 -11.50 52.48 48.12
N SER A 3 -10.45 52.00 48.78
CA SER A 3 -9.29 51.35 48.15
C SER A 3 -9.63 49.87 47.94
N GLN A 4 -9.99 49.49 46.71
CA GLN A 4 -10.37 48.12 46.35
C GLN A 4 -9.12 47.25 46.16
N ARG A 5 -8.78 46.44 47.17
CA ARG A 5 -7.68 45.47 47.08
C ARG A 5 -8.09 44.29 46.20
N VAL A 6 -7.59 44.26 44.96
CA VAL A 6 -7.77 43.15 44.02
C VAL A 6 -6.98 41.93 44.50
N ARG A 7 -7.65 40.88 44.98
CA ARG A 7 -7.02 39.57 45.25
C ARG A 7 -6.86 38.81 43.93
N ILE A 8 -5.63 38.78 43.40
CA ILE A 8 -5.29 37.94 42.24
C ILE A 8 -5.24 36.48 42.71
N ARG A 9 -6.22 35.65 42.31
CA ARG A 9 -6.16 34.20 42.50
C ARG A 9 -5.19 33.62 41.46
N LEU A 10 -4.04 33.12 41.92
CA LEU A 10 -3.14 32.32 41.09
C LEU A 10 -3.83 31.00 40.69
N PRO A 11 -3.65 30.53 39.44
CA PRO A 11 -4.23 29.27 39.00
C PRO A 11 -3.59 28.09 39.76
N LYS A 12 -4.45 27.19 40.25
CA LYS A 12 -4.05 25.96 40.96
C LYS A 12 -3.34 25.02 39.98
N PRO A 13 -2.15 24.47 40.30
CA PRO A 13 -1.48 23.54 39.40
C PRO A 13 -2.31 22.27 39.25
N SER A 14 -2.64 21.92 38.00
CA SER A 14 -3.37 20.70 37.65
C SER A 14 -2.48 19.48 37.89
N ARG A 15 -2.86 18.62 38.83
CA ARG A 15 -2.19 17.33 39.07
C ARG A 15 -2.67 16.34 38.01
N LYS A 16 -1.81 16.00 37.06
CA LYS A 16 -2.09 14.94 36.08
C LYS A 16 -2.15 13.59 36.82
N PRO A 17 -3.19 12.75 36.60
CA PRO A 17 -3.24 11.43 37.21
C PRO A 17 -2.10 10.57 36.66
N ILE A 18 -1.24 10.10 37.56
CA ILE A 18 -0.14 9.20 37.24
C ILE A 18 -0.75 7.81 37.08
N VAL A 19 -0.99 7.39 35.84
CA VAL A 19 -1.43 6.02 35.55
C VAL A 19 -0.31 5.05 35.94
N PRO A 20 -0.59 3.97 36.69
CA PRO A 20 0.43 3.01 37.09
C PRO A 20 1.10 2.40 35.84
N ILE A 21 2.43 2.42 35.84
CA ILE A 21 3.28 2.06 34.69
C ILE A 21 2.93 0.68 34.14
N GLN A 22 2.55 -0.26 35.02
CA GLN A 22 2.18 -1.63 34.65
C GLN A 22 0.97 -1.70 33.70
N HIS A 23 -0.04 -0.85 33.89
CA HIS A 23 -1.20 -0.79 33.00
C HIS A 23 -0.82 -0.23 31.62
N ARG A 24 0.11 0.74 31.58
CA ARG A 24 0.60 1.32 30.33
C ARG A 24 1.41 0.30 29.53
N VAL A 25 2.27 -0.46 30.21
CA VAL A 25 3.11 -1.51 29.60
C VAL A 25 2.24 -2.65 29.05
N GLY A 26 1.23 -3.10 29.80
CA GLY A 26 0.32 -4.15 29.35
C GLY A 26 -0.47 -3.75 28.09
N VAL A 27 -1.03 -2.54 28.08
CA VAL A 27 -1.77 -2.03 26.90
C VAL A 27 -0.85 -1.87 25.70
N THR A 28 0.38 -1.36 25.88
CA THR A 28 1.32 -1.25 24.77
C THR A 28 1.70 -2.62 24.18
N LEU A 29 1.92 -3.63 25.02
CA LEU A 29 2.26 -4.97 24.54
C LEU A 29 1.09 -5.64 23.80
N ALA A 30 -0.14 -5.47 24.28
CA ALA A 30 -1.33 -6.00 23.61
C ALA A 30 -1.55 -5.34 22.23
N VAL A 31 -1.35 -4.02 22.13
CA VAL A 31 -1.46 -3.30 20.86
C VAL A 31 -0.36 -3.73 19.89
N ILE A 32 0.89 -3.86 20.35
CA ILE A 32 2.00 -4.31 19.52
C ILE A 32 1.77 -5.74 19.01
N GLY A 33 1.32 -6.65 19.88
CA GLY A 33 1.01 -8.03 19.48
C GLY A 33 -0.09 -8.12 18.44
N LEU A 34 -1.16 -7.33 18.60
CA LEU A 34 -2.26 -7.28 17.64
C LEU A 34 -1.82 -6.71 16.28
N VAL A 35 -1.00 -5.65 16.27
CA VAL A 35 -0.46 -5.07 15.02
C VAL A 35 0.51 -6.03 14.34
N CYS A 36 1.41 -6.66 15.08
CA CYS A 36 2.34 -7.64 14.53
C CYS A 36 1.62 -8.87 13.96
N GLY A 37 0.59 -9.37 14.65
CA GLY A 37 -0.20 -10.52 14.19
C GLY A 37 -0.99 -10.24 12.91
N PHE A 38 -1.58 -9.05 12.77
CA PHE A 38 -2.32 -8.67 11.57
C PHE A 38 -1.41 -8.22 10.41
N SER A 39 -0.13 -7.96 10.68
CA SER A 39 0.88 -7.57 9.69
C SER A 39 1.69 -8.76 9.13
N ILE A 40 1.32 -10.01 9.44
CA ILE A 40 1.90 -11.19 8.80
C ILE A 40 1.38 -11.25 7.36
N VAL A 41 2.04 -10.50 6.49
CA VAL A 41 2.00 -10.70 5.05
C VAL A 41 3.00 -11.83 4.76
N PRO A 42 2.61 -12.93 4.10
CA PRO A 42 3.57 -13.92 3.62
C PRO A 42 4.56 -13.19 2.70
N THR A 43 5.84 -13.14 3.08
CA THR A 43 6.88 -12.59 2.21
C THR A 43 7.20 -13.62 1.13
N ASP A 44 7.53 -13.16 -0.08
CA ASP A 44 7.90 -14.02 -1.22
C ASP A 44 9.04 -15.00 -0.86
N GLU A 45 9.91 -14.67 0.10
CA GLU A 45 10.97 -15.58 0.58
C GLU A 45 10.45 -16.78 1.39
N ALA A 46 9.36 -16.63 2.14
CA ALA A 46 8.69 -17.71 2.86
C ALA A 46 7.93 -18.64 1.91
N LEU A 47 7.39 -18.07 0.81
CA LEU A 47 6.76 -18.85 -0.26
C LEU A 47 7.82 -19.55 -1.13
N ALA A 48 8.93 -18.87 -1.46
CA ALA A 48 10.06 -19.45 -2.20
C ALA A 48 10.73 -20.60 -1.43
N SER A 49 10.84 -20.50 -0.10
CA SER A 49 11.40 -21.58 0.72
C SER A 49 10.50 -22.82 0.83
N SER A 50 9.20 -22.68 0.59
CA SER A 50 8.27 -23.81 0.44
C SER A 50 8.30 -24.48 -0.95
N LEU A 51 8.97 -23.85 -1.94
CA LEU A 51 9.07 -24.30 -3.35
C LEU A 51 10.45 -24.87 -3.73
N LEU A 52 11.31 -25.18 -2.77
CA LEU A 52 12.76 -25.38 -2.96
C LEU A 52 13.21 -26.67 -3.66
N VAL A 53 12.42 -27.27 -4.55
CA VAL A 53 12.97 -28.12 -5.62
C VAL A 53 12.26 -27.83 -6.93
N ALA A 54 12.70 -26.77 -7.62
CA ALA A 54 12.55 -26.63 -9.07
C ALA A 54 13.94 -26.80 -9.69
N PRO A 55 14.14 -27.66 -10.72
CA PRO A 55 15.46 -27.85 -11.33
C PRO A 55 15.86 -26.61 -12.13
N SER A 56 17.01 -26.02 -11.81
CA SER A 56 17.56 -24.86 -12.52
C SER A 56 18.29 -25.29 -13.79
N THR A 57 17.79 -24.90 -14.97
CA THR A 57 18.56 -24.98 -16.22
C THR A 57 19.39 -23.70 -16.40
N THR A 58 20.71 -23.84 -16.45
CA THR A 58 21.64 -22.75 -16.73
C THR A 58 21.52 -22.35 -18.21
N LEU A 59 21.30 -21.07 -18.50
CA LEU A 59 21.36 -20.51 -19.86
C LEU A 59 22.77 -19.97 -20.13
N ALA A 60 23.35 -20.34 -21.28
CA ALA A 60 24.66 -19.86 -21.72
C ALA A 60 24.61 -18.40 -22.21
N PRO A 61 25.69 -17.60 -22.11
CA PRO A 61 25.66 -16.17 -22.44
C PRO A 61 25.62 -15.96 -23.96
N GLY A 62 24.52 -15.40 -24.48
CA GLY A 62 24.44 -14.92 -25.86
C GLY A 62 24.93 -13.47 -25.95
N GLN A 63 26.09 -13.25 -26.56
CA GLN A 63 26.59 -11.91 -26.90
C GLN A 63 25.64 -11.23 -27.88
N GLY A 64 25.31 -9.96 -27.59
CA GLY A 64 24.52 -9.12 -28.48
C GLY A 64 25.18 -8.97 -29.85
N GLY A 65 24.42 -9.26 -30.91
CA GLY A 65 24.80 -9.12 -32.29
C GLY A 65 23.62 -8.58 -33.12
N GLU A 66 23.96 -7.68 -34.04
CA GLU A 66 23.13 -6.82 -34.90
C GLU A 66 21.90 -7.46 -35.60
N PRO A 67 20.90 -6.63 -35.99
CA PRO A 67 19.71 -7.08 -36.69
C PRO A 67 20.03 -7.40 -38.16
N GLY A 68 20.27 -8.68 -38.47
CA GLY A 68 20.51 -9.07 -39.86
C GLY A 68 20.56 -10.57 -40.16
N THR A 69 20.78 -11.42 -39.17
CA THR A 69 20.88 -12.89 -39.37
C THR A 69 20.36 -13.62 -38.13
N GLY A 70 19.05 -13.55 -37.90
CA GLY A 70 18.41 -14.24 -36.79
C GLY A 70 18.24 -15.73 -37.09
N THR A 71 19.15 -16.57 -36.58
CA THR A 71 18.85 -17.99 -36.33
C THR A 71 17.55 -18.04 -35.51
N PRO A 72 16.52 -18.82 -35.91
CA PRO A 72 15.29 -18.91 -35.13
C PRO A 72 15.64 -19.37 -33.72
N ALA A 73 15.19 -18.62 -32.71
CA ALA A 73 15.28 -19.04 -31.33
C ALA A 73 14.68 -20.45 -31.21
N PRO A 74 15.29 -21.37 -30.44
CA PRO A 74 14.71 -22.70 -30.27
C PRO A 74 13.31 -22.55 -29.68
N ASP A 75 12.31 -23.14 -30.35
CA ASP A 75 10.93 -23.18 -29.87
C ASP A 75 10.90 -23.82 -28.48
N GLN A 76 10.56 -23.03 -27.46
CA GLN A 76 10.43 -23.53 -26.09
C GLN A 76 9.10 -24.28 -25.96
N GLN A 77 9.15 -25.59 -26.11
CA GLN A 77 7.98 -26.46 -25.98
C GLN A 77 7.89 -27.01 -24.56
N LEU A 78 6.80 -26.69 -23.86
CA LEU A 78 6.48 -27.22 -22.54
C LEU A 78 5.39 -28.30 -22.69
N LEU A 79 5.78 -29.58 -22.57
CA LEU A 79 4.85 -30.70 -22.55
C LEU A 79 4.33 -30.90 -21.13
N VAL A 80 3.02 -30.73 -20.94
CA VAL A 80 2.32 -30.95 -19.68
C VAL A 80 1.47 -32.22 -19.83
N ASP A 81 1.53 -33.11 -18.85
CA ASP A 81 0.69 -34.31 -18.79
C ASP A 81 -0.80 -33.89 -18.74
N ALA A 82 -1.65 -34.52 -19.56
CA ALA A 82 -3.07 -34.17 -19.69
C ALA A 82 -3.86 -34.30 -18.37
N THR A 83 -3.27 -34.96 -17.36
CA THR A 83 -3.87 -35.19 -16.05
C THR A 83 -3.58 -34.06 -15.04
N ILE A 84 -2.70 -33.10 -15.37
CA ILE A 84 -2.38 -31.98 -14.47
C ILE A 84 -3.46 -30.92 -14.59
N ALA A 85 -4.28 -30.78 -13.54
CA ALA A 85 -5.22 -29.66 -13.43
C ALA A 85 -4.43 -28.35 -13.41
N ALA A 86 -4.80 -27.40 -14.27
CA ALA A 86 -4.17 -26.09 -14.31
C ALA A 86 -4.19 -25.47 -12.90
N PRO A 87 -3.04 -25.00 -12.38
CA PRO A 87 -3.01 -24.26 -11.11
C PRO A 87 -4.03 -23.12 -11.18
N VAL A 88 -4.87 -23.01 -10.14
CA VAL A 88 -5.76 -21.86 -10.00
C VAL A 88 -4.87 -20.66 -9.65
N VAL A 89 -4.38 -19.99 -10.68
CA VAL A 89 -3.62 -18.75 -10.54
C VAL A 89 -4.62 -17.66 -10.17
N ASN A 90 -4.76 -17.40 -8.87
CA ASN A 90 -5.40 -16.18 -8.43
C ASN A 90 -4.44 -15.01 -8.69
N ARG A 91 -4.66 -14.29 -9.79
CA ARG A 91 -3.93 -13.04 -10.04
C ARG A 91 -4.55 -11.98 -9.14
N ASP A 92 -3.85 -11.59 -8.09
CA ASP A 92 -4.26 -10.43 -7.32
C ASP A 92 -4.27 -9.23 -8.27
N ASN A 93 -5.44 -8.59 -8.37
CA ASN A 93 -5.60 -7.36 -9.14
C ASN A 93 -5.00 -6.21 -8.31
N LEU A 94 -3.67 -6.16 -8.28
CA LEU A 94 -2.90 -5.07 -7.69
C LEU A 94 -3.01 -3.86 -8.61
N ALA A 95 -4.16 -3.20 -8.57
CA ALA A 95 -4.29 -1.87 -9.14
C ALA A 95 -3.55 -0.89 -8.21
N ALA A 96 -2.39 -0.40 -8.63
CA ALA A 96 -1.69 0.74 -8.02
C ALA A 96 -2.44 2.08 -8.24
N THR A 97 -3.75 2.02 -8.46
CA THR A 97 -4.65 3.16 -8.49
C THR A 97 -5.14 3.32 -7.06
N ASP A 98 -4.86 4.47 -6.46
CA ASP A 98 -5.37 4.80 -5.13
C ASP A 98 -6.87 4.46 -5.05
N GLY A 99 -7.22 3.55 -4.14
CA GLY A 99 -8.60 3.08 -4.01
C GLY A 99 -9.54 4.17 -3.53
N LEU A 100 -10.85 3.97 -3.72
CA LEU A 100 -11.93 4.87 -3.31
C LEU A 100 -11.79 5.32 -1.85
N GLN A 101 -11.46 4.39 -0.95
CA GLN A 101 -11.23 4.67 0.48
C GLN A 101 -10.00 5.54 0.72
N THR A 102 -8.93 5.36 -0.05
CA THR A 102 -7.71 6.16 0.04
C THR A 102 -7.97 7.59 -0.44
N LEU A 103 -8.60 7.76 -1.60
CA LEU A 103 -8.98 9.09 -2.12
C LEU A 103 -9.92 9.83 -1.17
N ALA A 104 -10.95 9.14 -0.65
CA ALA A 104 -11.89 9.74 0.28
C ALA A 104 -11.23 10.18 1.59
N ARG A 105 -10.21 9.44 2.06
CA ARG A 105 -9.48 9.76 3.30
C ARG A 105 -8.53 10.94 3.14
N VAL A 106 -7.93 11.13 1.96
CA VAL A 106 -7.02 12.25 1.67
C VAL A 106 -7.77 13.59 1.63
N GLY A 107 -8.94 13.61 0.99
CA GLY A 107 -9.84 14.78 1.02
C GLY A 107 -9.30 16.05 0.34
N THR A 108 -8.26 15.95 -0.49
CA THR A 108 -7.74 17.08 -1.27
C THR A 108 -8.59 17.31 -2.53
N ASN A 109 -8.50 18.51 -3.13
CA ASN A 109 -9.18 18.81 -4.40
C ASN A 109 -8.74 17.86 -5.53
N GLU A 110 -7.48 17.41 -5.51
CA GLU A 110 -6.98 16.43 -6.48
C GLU A 110 -7.61 15.05 -6.27
N ALA A 111 -7.73 14.59 -5.01
CA ALA A 111 -8.39 13.33 -4.70
C ALA A 111 -9.88 13.38 -5.08
N TRP A 112 -10.55 14.52 -4.85
CA TRP A 112 -11.92 14.76 -5.30
C TRP A 112 -12.06 14.71 -6.82
N ALA A 113 -11.15 15.35 -7.56
CA ALA A 113 -11.14 15.29 -9.02
C ALA A 113 -11.01 13.85 -9.53
N LYS A 114 -10.10 13.05 -8.94
CA LYS A 114 -9.93 11.64 -9.29
C LYS A 114 -11.15 10.78 -8.94
N LEU A 115 -11.84 11.06 -7.82
CA LEU A 115 -13.10 10.39 -7.46
C LEU A 115 -14.20 10.67 -8.48
N VAL A 116 -14.38 11.93 -8.87
CA VAL A 116 -15.41 12.30 -9.84
C VAL A 116 -15.15 11.66 -11.20
N LEU A 117 -13.89 11.66 -11.67
CA LEU A 117 -13.52 10.97 -12.90
C LEU A 117 -13.78 9.46 -12.81
N MET A 118 -13.46 8.85 -11.67
CA MET A 118 -13.73 7.42 -11.42
C MET A 118 -15.21 7.07 -11.50
N PHE A 119 -16.06 7.80 -10.76
CA PHE A 119 -17.50 7.55 -10.76
C PHE A 119 -18.17 7.95 -12.07
N GLY A 120 -17.61 8.93 -12.79
CA GLY A 120 -18.06 9.32 -14.11
C GLY A 120 -17.59 8.38 -15.23
N GLY A 121 -16.76 7.37 -14.94
CA GLY A 121 -16.22 6.45 -15.94
C GLY A 121 -15.18 7.07 -16.88
N TRP A 122 -14.59 8.20 -16.49
CA TRP A 122 -13.59 8.92 -17.28
C TRP A 122 -12.16 8.51 -16.87
N PRO A 123 -11.20 8.52 -17.82
CA PRO A 123 -9.79 8.25 -17.49
C PRO A 123 -9.23 9.25 -16.48
N GLN A 124 -8.54 8.76 -15.45
CA GLN A 124 -7.87 9.57 -14.42
C GLN A 124 -6.49 10.07 -14.88
N THR A 125 -6.41 10.67 -16.06
CA THR A 125 -5.15 11.26 -16.58
C THR A 125 -4.90 12.63 -15.98
N ASP A 126 -3.64 13.06 -15.91
CA ASP A 126 -3.25 14.37 -15.37
C ASP A 126 -3.93 15.55 -16.08
N ALA A 127 -4.17 15.42 -17.39
CA ALA A 127 -4.90 16.41 -18.16
C ALA A 127 -6.36 16.55 -17.67
N ASN A 128 -7.07 15.44 -17.49
CA ASN A 128 -8.45 15.44 -17.02
C ASN A 128 -8.55 15.95 -15.57
N VAL A 129 -7.62 15.54 -14.71
CA VAL A 129 -7.53 16.05 -13.33
C VAL A 129 -7.30 17.56 -13.33
N THR A 130 -6.44 18.08 -14.20
CA THR A 130 -6.16 19.53 -14.31
C THR A 130 -7.40 20.31 -14.74
N VAL A 131 -8.20 19.78 -15.67
CA VAL A 131 -9.48 20.40 -16.08
C VAL A 131 -10.43 20.49 -14.90
N MET A 132 -10.59 19.41 -14.14
CA MET A 132 -11.43 19.38 -12.93
C MET A 132 -10.93 20.38 -11.89
N LEU A 133 -9.62 20.44 -11.64
CA LEU A 133 -9.02 21.40 -10.72
C LEU A 133 -9.19 22.85 -11.16
N ARG A 134 -9.20 23.12 -12.48
CA ARG A 134 -9.48 24.47 -13.00
C ARG A 134 -10.94 24.85 -12.82
N TRP A 135 -11.86 23.91 -13.07
CA TRP A 135 -13.28 24.12 -12.83
C TRP A 135 -13.59 24.42 -11.36
N MET A 136 -12.96 23.69 -10.42
CA MET A 136 -13.12 23.94 -8.99
C MET A 136 -12.57 25.29 -8.49
N ARG A 137 -11.73 25.98 -9.29
CA ARG A 137 -11.22 27.32 -8.94
C ARG A 137 -12.12 28.44 -9.45
N GLN A 138 -13.08 28.14 -10.32
CA GLN A 138 -14.10 29.07 -10.80
C GLN A 138 -15.26 29.10 -9.82
#